data_AF-A0A0R2GUE2-F1
#
_entry.id   AF-A0A0R2GUE2-F1
#
_cell.length_a   1.000
_cell.length_b   1.000
_cell.length_c   1.000
_cell.angle_alpha   90.00
_cell.angle_beta   90.00
_cell.angle_gamma   90.00
#
_symmetry.space_group_name_H-M   'P 1'
#
loop_
_entity.id
_entity.type
_entity.pdbx_description
1 polymer ?
#
loop_
_entity_poly.entity_id
_entity_poly.type
_entity_poly.pdbx_seq_one_letter_code
_entity_poly.pdbx_strand_id
1 'polypeptide(L)'
;MTVQDLTSYLIEHGDELKAQLVAGIYRPKPVKRVEIPKPNVGMRKLGIPTVTDRTVQQMVAQVLGPIYERRFSDNSYGFRPKRSAHDAIQRCIDLYDQGYHYVVDLDLKAYFDMVNHDMLMKFLKYEITDEWTLRLIRKFLTNGVMNGQMFERSE
;
A
#
# COMPACT_ATOMS: atom_id res chain seq x y z
N MET A 1 5.40 -20.44 1.89
CA MET A 1 4.10 -20.46 2.60
C MET A 1 3.04 -19.81 1.73
N THR A 2 1.92 -20.48 1.56
CA THR A 2 0.72 -19.97 0.87
C THR A 2 -0.22 -19.27 1.86
N VAL A 3 -1.40 -18.82 1.41
CA VAL A 3 -2.39 -18.22 2.31
C VAL A 3 -3.06 -19.27 3.18
N GLN A 4 -3.24 -20.49 2.64
CA GLN A 4 -3.86 -21.62 3.34
C GLN A 4 -3.07 -22.03 4.59
N ASP A 5 -1.74 -21.91 4.53
CA ASP A 5 -0.84 -22.26 5.62
C ASP A 5 -0.79 -21.18 6.73
N LEU A 6 -1.33 -19.98 6.48
CA LEU A 6 -1.15 -18.82 7.36
C LEU A 6 -1.68 -19.06 8.77
N THR A 7 -2.85 -19.68 8.90
CA THR A 7 -3.48 -19.91 10.20
C THR A 7 -2.61 -20.79 11.08
N SER A 8 -2.14 -21.93 10.55
CA SER A 8 -1.25 -22.84 11.28
C SER A 8 0.06 -22.15 11.66
N TYR A 9 0.64 -21.38 10.75
CA TYR A 9 1.85 -20.61 11.02
C TYR A 9 1.66 -19.58 12.14
N LEU A 10 0.53 -18.87 12.18
CA LEU A 10 0.25 -17.89 13.23
C LEU A 10 -0.08 -18.55 14.57
N ILE A 11 -0.66 -19.76 14.59
CA ILE A 11 -0.83 -20.53 15.83
C ILE A 11 0.53 -20.89 16.42
N GLU A 12 1.48 -21.30 15.59
CA GLU A 12 2.80 -21.74 16.04
C GLU A 12 3.76 -20.57 16.36
N HIS A 13 3.75 -19.52 15.53
CA HIS A 13 4.74 -18.44 15.57
C HIS A 13 4.15 -17.05 15.89
N GLY A 14 2.84 -16.95 16.15
CA GLY A 14 2.16 -15.66 16.35
C GLY A 14 2.68 -14.86 17.54
N ASP A 15 2.98 -15.52 18.65
CA ASP A 15 3.53 -14.86 19.84
C ASP A 15 4.94 -14.34 19.61
N GLU A 16 5.77 -15.08 18.86
CA GLU A 16 7.10 -14.62 18.46
C GLU A 16 7.00 -13.40 17.53
N LEU A 17 6.13 -13.47 16.51
CA LEU A 17 5.88 -12.36 15.59
C LEU A 17 5.44 -11.11 16.36
N LYS A 18 4.52 -11.26 17.31
CA LYS A 18 4.06 -10.18 18.18
C LYS A 18 5.19 -9.62 19.02
N ALA A 19 6.00 -10.47 19.65
CA ALA A 19 7.15 -10.03 20.45
C ALA A 19 8.16 -9.25 19.61
N GLN A 20 8.48 -9.71 18.40
CA GLN A 20 9.36 -9.01 17.46
C GLN A 20 8.81 -7.66 17.02
N LEU A 21 7.49 -7.57 16.77
CA LEU A 21 6.82 -6.33 16.44
C LEU A 21 6.89 -5.36 17.62
N VAL A 22 6.48 -5.76 18.82
CA VAL A 22 6.50 -4.91 20.03
C VAL A 22 7.92 -4.42 20.34
N ALA A 23 8.93 -5.29 20.22
CA ALA A 23 10.32 -4.92 20.42
C ALA A 23 10.91 -4.06 19.28
N GLY A 24 10.19 -3.85 18.19
CA GLY A 24 10.64 -3.06 17.04
C GLY A 24 11.74 -3.73 16.20
N ILE A 25 12.00 -5.03 16.43
CA ILE A 25 13.05 -5.80 15.76
C ILE A 25 12.55 -6.57 14.53
N TYR A 26 11.24 -6.60 14.29
CA TYR A 26 10.66 -7.18 13.06
C TYR A 26 11.33 -6.59 11.81
N ARG A 27 11.71 -7.47 10.88
CA ARG A 27 12.31 -7.11 9.59
C ARG A 27 11.44 -7.67 8.47
N PRO A 28 10.72 -6.81 7.72
CA PRO A 28 9.99 -7.24 6.54
C PRO A 28 10.90 -7.97 5.56
N LYS A 29 10.37 -8.99 4.89
CA LYS A 29 11.12 -9.69 3.85
C LYS A 29 11.01 -8.91 2.53
N PRO A 30 12.03 -9.01 1.64
CA PRO A 30 11.95 -8.42 0.31
C PRO A 30 10.74 -8.94 -0.47
N VAL A 31 10.11 -8.07 -1.29
CA VAL A 31 8.94 -8.46 -2.07
C VAL A 31 9.34 -9.27 -3.30
N LYS A 32 8.57 -10.31 -3.65
CA LYS A 32 8.83 -11.12 -4.85
C LYS A 32 8.40 -10.34 -6.09
N ARG A 33 9.30 -10.13 -7.06
CA ARG A 33 8.96 -9.55 -8.36
C ARG A 33 8.24 -10.57 -9.22
N VAL A 34 7.08 -10.18 -9.75
CA VAL A 34 6.32 -10.98 -10.73
C VAL A 34 5.89 -10.07 -11.86
N GLU A 35 6.10 -10.48 -13.10
CA GLU A 35 5.61 -9.77 -14.27
C GLU A 35 4.31 -10.40 -14.77
N ILE A 36 3.27 -9.58 -14.94
CA ILE A 36 2.00 -10.02 -15.52
C ILE A 36 1.70 -9.20 -16.78
N PRO A 37 1.08 -9.79 -17.81
CA PRO A 37 0.69 -9.05 -19.00
C PRO A 37 -0.37 -7.99 -18.66
N LYS A 38 -0.24 -6.79 -19.24
CA LYS A 38 -1.32 -5.80 -19.22
C LYS A 38 -2.42 -6.21 -20.21
N PRO A 39 -3.67 -5.74 -20.04
CA PRO A 39 -4.75 -5.99 -21.01
C PRO A 39 -4.43 -5.49 -22.44
N ASN A 40 -3.58 -4.47 -22.55
CA ASN A 40 -3.12 -3.93 -23.83
C ASN A 40 -1.69 -4.40 -24.12
N VAL A 41 -0.72 -3.47 -24.13
CA VAL A 41 0.70 -3.77 -24.42
C VAL A 41 1.57 -3.53 -23.18
N GLY A 42 2.54 -4.43 -22.99
CA GLY A 42 3.58 -4.33 -21.96
C GLY A 42 3.30 -5.18 -20.71
N MET A 43 4.31 -5.27 -19.85
CA MET A 43 4.24 -6.00 -18.59
C MET A 43 3.97 -5.06 -17.42
N ARG A 44 3.20 -5.53 -16.43
CA ARG A 44 3.08 -4.91 -15.12
C ARG A 44 3.95 -5.68 -14.15
N LYS A 45 4.94 -4.99 -13.57
CA LYS A 45 5.76 -5.56 -12.51
C LYS A 45 5.03 -5.41 -11.18
N LEU A 46 4.75 -6.52 -10.52
CA LEU A 46 4.17 -6.59 -9.17
C LEU A 46 5.26 -6.91 -8.16
N GLY A 47 5.23 -6.26 -7.01
CA GLY A 47 5.95 -6.68 -5.82
C GLY A 47 4.98 -7.41 -4.90
N ILE A 48 5.18 -8.72 -4.70
CA ILE A 48 4.32 -9.55 -3.85
C ILE A 48 5.02 -9.76 -2.49
N PRO A 49 4.55 -9.13 -1.40
CA PRO A 49 5.09 -9.40 -0.07
C PRO A 49 4.79 -10.82 0.39
N THR A 50 5.51 -11.31 1.39
CA THR A 50 5.18 -12.61 2.00
C THR A 50 3.80 -12.57 2.66
N VAL A 51 3.19 -13.72 2.88
CA VAL A 51 1.86 -13.77 3.51
C VAL A 51 1.89 -13.11 4.90
N THR A 52 2.93 -13.38 5.68
CA THR A 52 3.17 -12.75 6.99
C THR A 52 3.30 -11.22 6.88
N ASP A 53 4.09 -10.72 5.92
CA ASP A 53 4.21 -9.28 5.69
C ASP A 53 2.87 -8.64 5.30
N ARG A 54 2.07 -9.31 4.45
CA ARG A 54 0.73 -8.82 4.09
C ARG A 54 -0.20 -8.78 5.31
N THR A 55 -0.09 -9.74 6.22
CA THR A 55 -0.83 -9.71 7.49
C THR A 55 -0.46 -8.49 8.32
N VAL A 56 0.84 -8.23 8.52
CA VAL A 56 1.31 -7.06 9.29
C VAL A 56 0.93 -5.75 8.60
N GLN A 57 1.07 -5.65 7.27
CA GLN A 57 0.63 -4.49 6.50
C GLN A 57 -0.87 -4.25 6.66
N GLN A 58 -1.69 -5.31 6.61
CA GLN A 58 -3.13 -5.20 6.79
C GLN A 58 -3.50 -4.75 8.21
N MET A 59 -2.78 -5.20 9.24
CA MET A 59 -2.99 -4.74 10.61
C MET A 59 -2.75 -3.22 10.72
N VAL A 60 -1.66 -2.72 10.14
CA VAL A 60 -1.36 -1.28 10.09
C VAL A 60 -2.46 -0.54 9.32
N ALA A 61 -2.88 -1.05 8.17
CA ALA A 61 -3.93 -0.45 7.35
C ALA A 61 -5.30 -0.39 8.06
N GLN A 62 -5.66 -1.41 8.84
CA GLN A 62 -6.91 -1.41 9.61
C GLN A 62 -6.95 -0.33 10.70
N VAL A 63 -5.81 0.00 11.29
CA VAL A 63 -5.70 1.06 12.29
C VAL A 63 -5.67 2.44 11.63
N LEU A 64 -4.86 2.61 10.57
CA LEU A 64 -4.69 3.90 9.91
C LEU A 64 -5.86 4.28 8.99
N GLY A 65 -6.55 3.29 8.41
CA GLY A 65 -7.63 3.50 7.45
C GLY A 65 -8.72 4.45 7.98
N PRO A 66 -9.33 4.18 9.16
CA PRO A 66 -10.33 5.08 9.75
C PRO A 66 -9.81 6.48 10.12
N ILE A 67 -8.50 6.63 10.34
CA ILE A 67 -7.87 7.92 10.63
C ILE A 67 -7.83 8.75 9.35
N TYR A 68 -7.29 8.19 8.27
CA TYR A 68 -7.17 8.88 6.98
C TYR A 68 -8.50 9.05 6.24
N GLU A 69 -9.45 8.12 6.42
CA GLU A 69 -10.76 8.20 5.77
C GLU A 69 -11.52 9.48 6.16
N ARG A 70 -11.33 9.97 7.38
CA ARG A 70 -11.91 11.25 7.87
C ARG A 70 -11.27 12.49 7.25
N ARG A 71 -10.12 12.34 6.57
CA ARG A 71 -9.35 13.45 5.99
C ARG A 71 -9.34 13.45 4.48
N PHE A 72 -9.59 12.31 3.85
CA PHE A 72 -9.61 12.22 2.39
C PHE A 72 -10.74 13.05 1.81
N SER A 73 -10.43 13.75 0.72
CA SER A 73 -11.39 14.54 -0.06
C SER A 73 -12.59 13.69 -0.48
N ASP A 74 -13.78 14.30 -0.50
CA ASP A 74 -14.98 13.63 -1.01
C ASP A 74 -14.92 13.31 -2.51
N ASN A 75 -14.01 13.95 -3.25
CA ASN A 75 -13.74 13.65 -4.66
C ASN A 75 -12.60 12.62 -4.86
N SER A 76 -12.19 11.91 -3.80
CA SER A 76 -11.23 10.80 -3.88
C SER A 76 -11.96 9.46 -3.77
N TYR A 77 -11.83 8.59 -4.77
CA TYR A 77 -12.64 7.36 -4.85
C TYR A 77 -11.82 6.06 -4.86
N GLY A 78 -10.53 6.14 -5.24
CA GLY A 78 -9.68 4.96 -5.38
C GLY A 78 -9.29 4.33 -4.04
N PHE A 79 -9.36 3.00 -3.94
CA PHE A 79 -8.89 2.20 -2.80
C PHE A 79 -9.49 2.58 -1.43
N ARG A 80 -10.69 3.18 -1.42
CA ARG A 80 -11.38 3.59 -0.20
C ARG A 80 -12.59 2.71 0.11
N PRO A 81 -12.89 2.46 1.39
CA PRO A 81 -14.08 1.70 1.77
C PRO A 81 -15.35 2.42 1.31
N LYS A 82 -16.31 1.67 0.78
CA LYS A 82 -17.63 2.18 0.33
C LYS A 82 -17.56 3.27 -0.76
N ARG A 83 -16.46 3.33 -1.52
CA ARG A 83 -16.31 4.18 -2.70
C ARG A 83 -15.85 3.34 -3.88
N SER A 84 -16.26 3.73 -5.08
CA SER A 84 -16.05 2.97 -6.31
C SER A 84 -15.78 3.89 -7.50
N ALA A 85 -15.34 3.29 -8.61
CA ALA A 85 -15.20 4.00 -9.87
C ALA A 85 -16.54 4.55 -10.39
N HIS A 86 -17.67 3.90 -10.08
CA HIS A 86 -18.99 4.37 -10.47
C HIS A 86 -19.36 5.68 -9.76
N ASP A 87 -18.99 5.83 -8.49
CA ASP A 87 -19.21 7.08 -7.75
C ASP A 87 -18.41 8.24 -8.36
N ALA A 88 -17.18 7.97 -8.82
CA ALA A 88 -16.36 8.96 -9.53
C ALA A 88 -17.00 9.39 -10.86
N ILE A 89 -17.53 8.43 -11.63
CA ILE A 89 -18.23 8.71 -12.89
C ILE A 89 -19.48 9.55 -12.63
N GLN A 90 -20.28 9.20 -11.60
CA GLN A 90 -21.46 9.97 -11.25
C GLN A 90 -21.11 11.42 -10.92
N ARG A 91 -20.04 11.64 -10.14
CA ARG A 91 -19.57 13.00 -9.85
C ARG A 91 -19.18 13.79 -11.10
N CYS A 92 -18.57 13.13 -12.09
CA CYS A 92 -18.26 13.76 -13.38
C CYS A 92 -19.52 14.14 -14.16
N ILE A 93 -20.55 13.28 -14.15
CA ILE A 93 -21.86 13.58 -14.76
C ILE A 93 -22.48 14.82 -14.09
N ASP A 94 -22.51 14.85 -12.75
CA ASP A 94 -23.07 15.98 -12.01
C ASP A 94 -22.35 17.31 -12.33
N LEU A 95 -21.03 17.27 -12.51
CA LEU A 95 -20.23 18.44 -12.92
C LEU A 95 -20.55 18.86 -14.36
N TYR A 96 -20.71 17.90 -15.27
CA TYR A 96 -21.09 18.18 -16.65
C TYR A 96 -22.46 18.88 -16.71
N ASP A 97 -23.44 18.38 -15.95
CA ASP A 97 -24.78 18.96 -15.88
C ASP A 97 -24.80 20.37 -15.25
N GLN A 98 -23.80 20.69 -14.44
CA GLN A 98 -23.56 22.04 -13.89
C GLN A 98 -22.88 23.01 -14.88
N GLY A 99 -22.53 22.55 -16.08
CA GLY A 99 -21.91 23.37 -17.14
C GLY A 99 -20.39 23.23 -17.27
N TYR A 100 -19.75 22.33 -16.51
CA TYR A 100 -18.32 22.09 -16.61
C TYR A 100 -18.00 21.07 -17.71
N HIS A 101 -17.86 21.56 -18.95
CA HIS A 101 -17.71 20.70 -20.14
C HIS A 101 -16.27 20.42 -20.58
N TYR A 102 -15.27 20.99 -19.88
CA TYR A 102 -13.86 20.80 -20.20
C TYR A 102 -13.16 20.00 -19.10
N VAL A 103 -12.38 19.00 -19.51
CA VAL A 103 -11.63 18.12 -18.61
C VAL A 103 -10.14 18.41 -18.75
N VAL A 104 -9.46 18.51 -17.61
CA VAL A 104 -8.00 18.49 -17.55
C VAL A 104 -7.59 17.09 -17.09
N ASP A 105 -7.11 16.27 -18.03
CA ASP A 105 -6.69 14.91 -17.76
C ASP A 105 -5.22 14.87 -17.32
N LEU A 106 -4.97 14.29 -16.14
CA LEU A 106 -3.66 14.21 -15.51
C LEU A 106 -3.43 12.78 -15.03
N ASP A 107 -2.37 12.14 -15.54
CA ASP A 107 -1.94 10.81 -15.10
C ASP A 107 -0.49 10.85 -14.61
N LEU A 108 -0.23 10.14 -13.50
CA LEU A 108 1.11 10.01 -12.93
C LEU A 108 1.73 8.69 -13.40
N LYS A 109 2.77 8.80 -14.21
CA LYS A 109 3.54 7.64 -14.66
C LYS A 109 4.16 6.91 -13.47
N ALA A 110 3.87 5.61 -13.36
CA ALA A 110 4.55 4.68 -12.44
C ALA A 110 4.64 5.19 -10.98
N TYR A 111 3.53 5.71 -10.44
CA TYR A 111 3.47 6.33 -9.10
C TYR A 111 4.25 5.56 -8.02
N PHE A 112 4.01 4.25 -7.87
CA PHE A 112 4.66 3.44 -6.82
C PHE A 112 6.15 3.19 -7.05
N ASP A 113 6.64 3.30 -8.28
CA ASP A 113 8.08 3.19 -8.57
C ASP A 113 8.80 4.54 -8.39
N MET A 114 8.06 5.67 -8.35
CA MET A 114 8.62 7.03 -8.31
C MET A 114 8.32 7.80 -7.02
N VAL A 115 7.55 7.21 -6.09
CA VAL A 115 7.17 7.89 -4.85
C VAL A 115 8.39 8.11 -3.97
N ASN A 116 8.71 9.38 -3.67
CA ASN A 116 9.82 9.69 -2.77
C ASN A 116 9.48 9.27 -1.33
N HIS A 117 10.21 8.31 -0.79
CA HIS A 117 9.97 7.75 0.53
C HIS A 117 10.08 8.78 1.66
N ASP A 118 11.02 9.72 1.60
CA ASP A 118 11.17 10.73 2.66
C ASP A 118 10.03 11.73 2.67
N MET A 119 9.57 12.15 1.49
CA MET A 119 8.40 13.01 1.35
C MET A 119 7.13 12.32 1.83
N LEU A 120 6.92 11.05 1.46
CA LEU A 120 5.80 10.24 1.97
C LEU A 120 5.83 10.13 3.49
N MET A 121 7.00 9.80 4.07
CA MET A 121 7.15 9.68 5.52
C MET A 121 6.94 11.02 6.23
N LYS A 122 7.32 12.16 5.62
CA LYS A 122 7.02 13.49 6.14
C LYS A 122 5.52 13.76 6.19
N PHE A 123 4.77 13.37 5.15
CA PHE A 123 3.32 13.51 5.15
C PHE A 123 2.64 12.63 6.21
N LEU A 124 3.07 11.38 6.35
CA LEU A 124 2.54 10.46 7.36
C LEU A 124 2.74 10.99 8.79
N LYS A 125 3.86 11.69 9.04
CA LYS A 125 4.19 12.26 10.36
C LYS A 125 3.25 13.39 10.81
N TYR A 126 2.49 14.02 9.90
CA TYR A 126 1.49 15.01 10.30
C TYR A 126 0.32 14.38 11.07
N GLU A 127 -0.04 13.13 10.77
CA GLU A 127 -1.14 12.42 11.43
C GLU A 127 -0.65 11.38 12.44
N ILE A 128 0.49 10.74 12.17
CA ILE A 128 1.01 9.63 12.98
C ILE A 128 2.13 10.16 13.86
N THR A 129 1.88 10.27 15.16
CA THR A 129 2.90 10.63 16.16
C THR A 129 3.67 9.42 16.67
N ASP A 130 3.17 8.21 16.46
CA ASP A 130 3.83 6.98 16.89
C ASP A 130 5.04 6.64 16.02
N GLU A 131 6.22 6.88 16.58
CA GLU A 131 7.52 6.61 15.93
C GLU A 131 7.75 5.12 15.67
N TRP A 132 7.08 4.22 16.41
CA TRP A 132 7.17 2.79 16.15
C TRP A 132 6.49 2.43 14.82
N THR A 133 5.26 2.91 14.60
CA THR A 133 4.49 2.71 13.36
C THR A 133 5.21 3.33 12.16
N LEU A 134 5.72 4.56 12.30
CA LEU A 134 6.49 5.23 11.25
C LEU A 134 7.74 4.42 10.86
N ARG A 135 8.47 3.88 11.84
CA ARG A 135 9.64 3.03 11.58
C ARG A 135 9.25 1.73 10.88
N LEU A 136 8.14 1.10 11.25
CA LEU A 136 7.64 -0.11 10.61
C LEU A 136 7.24 0.16 9.15
N ILE A 137 6.50 1.24 8.88
CA ILE A 137 6.13 1.65 7.51
C ILE A 137 7.38 1.90 6.66
N ARG A 138 8.36 2.66 7.20
CA ARG A 138 9.62 2.91 6.49
C ARG A 138 10.34 1.61 6.13
N LYS A 139 10.38 0.63 7.05
CA LYS A 139 10.96 -0.69 6.75
C LYS A 139 10.24 -1.41 5.60
N PHE A 140 8.92 -1.28 5.48
CA PHE A 140 8.18 -1.85 4.35
C PHE A 140 8.44 -1.14 3.02
N LEU A 141 8.69 0.17 3.04
CA LEU A 141 9.06 0.92 1.84
C LEU A 141 10.46 0.54 1.34
N THR A 142 11.38 0.28 2.27
CA THR A 142 12.81 0.03 1.96
C THR A 142 13.22 -1.44 1.95
N ASN A 143 12.29 -2.39 2.05
CA ASN A 143 12.62 -3.83 2.18
C ASN A 143 13.15 -4.48 0.89
N GLY A 144 13.22 -3.74 -0.22
CA GLY A 144 13.77 -4.20 -1.48
C GLY A 144 12.89 -5.23 -2.20
N VAL A 145 13.34 -5.60 -3.39
CA VAL A 145 12.68 -6.52 -4.31
C VAL A 145 13.59 -7.71 -4.56
N MET A 146 13.02 -8.92 -4.55
CA MET A 146 13.70 -10.13 -5.02
C MET A 146 13.25 -10.45 -6.44
N ASN A 147 14.19 -10.39 -7.38
CA ASN A 147 14.02 -10.74 -8.77
C ASN A 147 14.71 -12.09 -9.04
N GLY A 148 13.95 -13.18 -8.92
CA GLY A 148 14.54 -14.52 -8.87
C GLY A 148 15.37 -14.71 -7.60
N GLN A 149 16.69 -14.87 -7.75
CA GLN A 149 17.65 -14.96 -6.64
C GLN A 149 18.37 -13.63 -6.34
N MET A 150 18.17 -12.60 -7.16
CA MET A 150 18.87 -11.32 -7.00
C MET A 150 18.04 -10.37 -6.13
N PHE A 151 18.70 -9.75 -5.16
CA PHE A 151 18.13 -8.70 -4.32
C PHE A 151 18.42 -7.33 -4.94
N GLU A 152 17.37 -6.54 -5.14
CA GLU A 152 17.42 -5.15 -5.58
C GLU A 152 16.94 -4.27 -4.41
N ARG A 153 17.70 -3.22 -4.06
CA ARG A 153 17.23 -2.27 -3.05
C ARG A 153 16.09 -1.43 -3.63
N SER A 154 15.07 -1.16 -2.80
CA SER A 154 14.11 -0.10 -3.10
C SER A 154 14.85 1.24 -2.97
N GLU A 155 14.84 2.04 -4.03
CA GLU A 155 15.35 3.42 -4.01
C GLU A 155 14.40 4.35 -3.23
#